data_AF-A0A5A9NTQ7-F1
#
_entry.id   AF-A0A5A9NTQ7-F1
#
_cell.length_a   1.000
_cell.length_b   1.000
_cell.length_c   1.000
_cell.angle_alpha   90.00
_cell.angle_beta   90.00
_cell.angle_gamma   90.00
#
_symmetry.space_group_name_H-M   'P 1'
#
loop_
_entity.id
_entity.type
_entity.pdbx_description
1 polymer ?
#
loop_
_entity_poly.entity_id
_entity_poly.type
_entity_poly.pdbx_seq_one_letter_code
_entity_poly.pdbx_strand_id
1 'polypeptide(L)'
;MSANKNGDGGWKTFIWNSEKKEFLGRTGASWLKIITFYVIFYGCLAGIFIGTIQALLLTISNHKPTYQDRVAPPGLSHNPRSEKAEFTFSMSDENSYKAYVDNIDTFLVPYSSEKQDNPQKFEDCGAVPKSYTERGDLEHDVGVRKACRFDRSILKDCSGSSDKTYGFDVGKPCLIVKLNRIVNFRPRAPASNSSLPAAIHTSYQGNLIPIHCSAKRDEEADKLGPVDYFGMGSGFPLQYYPYYGKLLQPQYLQPLVAIKFQNITKDFEMRIECKVFGENIDYSEKDRSQGRFDIKMLIKS
;
A
#
# COMPACT_ATOMS: atom_id res chain seq x y z
N MET A 1 -11.48 76.99 16.67
CA MET A 1 -10.01 76.85 16.82
C MET A 1 -9.73 75.50 17.45
N SER A 2 -8.84 74.77 16.79
CA SER A 2 -8.16 73.51 17.11
C SER A 2 -8.84 72.46 17.98
N ALA A 3 -9.34 71.43 17.28
CA ALA A 3 -9.16 70.05 17.71
C ALA A 3 -7.66 69.77 17.92
N ASN A 4 -7.21 69.69 19.17
CA ASN A 4 -5.87 69.21 19.49
C ASN A 4 -5.82 67.69 19.26
N LYS A 5 -5.60 67.33 18.00
CA LYS A 5 -4.91 66.10 17.59
C LYS A 5 -3.50 66.14 18.17
N ASN A 6 -3.37 65.90 19.48
CA ASN A 6 -2.09 65.45 20.03
C ASN A 6 -1.94 64.01 19.54
N GLY A 7 -1.28 63.85 18.41
CA GLY A 7 -1.05 62.57 17.78
C GLY A 7 -0.32 61.65 18.75
N ASP A 8 -1.07 60.72 19.35
CA ASP A 8 -0.54 59.45 19.82
C ASP A 8 0.36 58.93 18.70
N GLY A 9 1.65 58.81 19.03
CA GLY A 9 2.73 58.78 18.06
C GLY A 9 2.48 57.79 16.92
N GLY A 10 2.86 58.19 15.70
CA GLY A 10 2.67 57.39 14.50
C GLY A 10 3.26 55.96 14.63
N TRP A 11 3.02 55.12 13.62
CA TRP A 11 3.39 53.68 13.62
C TRP A 11 4.80 53.36 14.17
N LYS A 12 5.78 54.26 13.96
CA LYS A 12 7.13 54.16 14.53
C LYS A 12 7.17 54.22 16.06
N THR A 13 6.41 55.11 16.69
CA THR A 13 6.32 55.27 18.15
C THR A 13 5.53 54.13 18.81
N PHE A 14 4.56 53.53 18.09
CA PHE A 14 3.85 52.33 18.53
C PHE A 14 4.77 51.10 18.58
N ILE A 15 5.65 50.95 17.59
CA ILE A 15 6.64 49.86 17.56
C ILE A 15 7.69 50.06 18.65
N TRP A 16 8.28 51.26 18.72
CA TRP A 16 9.34 51.56 19.69
C TRP A 16 9.18 52.98 20.25
N ASN A 17 8.94 53.07 21.55
CA ASN A 17 8.97 54.32 22.28
C ASN A 17 10.31 54.44 23.02
N SER A 18 11.22 55.25 22.45
CA SER A 18 12.57 55.45 23.00
C SER A 18 12.58 56.23 24.33
N GLU A 19 11.56 57.04 24.61
CA GLU A 19 11.47 57.84 25.85
C GLU A 19 11.06 56.97 27.04
N LYS A 20 10.07 56.09 26.85
CA LYS A 20 9.56 55.18 27.89
C LYS A 20 10.25 53.80 27.87
N LYS A 21 11.10 53.53 26.87
CA LYS A 21 11.72 52.22 26.62
C LYS A 21 10.67 51.10 26.51
N GLU A 22 9.61 51.37 25.76
CA GLU A 22 8.50 50.44 25.53
C GLU A 22 8.53 49.90 24.10
N PHE A 23 8.35 48.59 23.96
CA PHE A 23 8.19 47.91 22.67
C PHE A 23 6.76 47.40 22.56
N LEU A 24 6.05 47.76 21.48
CA LEU A 24 4.63 47.41 21.28
C LEU A 24 3.75 47.71 22.50
N GLY A 25 3.97 48.87 23.13
CA GLY A 25 3.19 49.33 24.29
C GLY A 25 3.49 48.63 25.63
N ARG A 26 4.60 47.89 25.76
CA ARG A 26 5.04 47.30 27.03
C ARG A 26 6.53 47.53 27.30
N THR A 27 6.90 47.71 28.57
CA THR A 27 8.31 47.81 28.98
C THR A 27 9.03 46.46 28.83
N GLY A 28 10.34 46.46 28.64
CA GLY A 28 11.14 45.23 28.54
C GLY A 28 10.99 44.29 29.74
N ALA A 29 10.81 44.83 30.94
CA ALA A 29 10.52 44.05 32.15
C ALA A 29 9.15 43.36 32.11
N SER A 30 8.13 44.00 31.50
CA SER A 30 6.82 43.40 31.29
C SER A 30 6.90 42.29 30.24
N TRP A 31 7.60 42.52 29.12
CA TRP A 31 7.86 41.48 28.12
C TRP A 31 8.57 40.26 28.70
N LEU A 32 9.62 40.45 29.51
CA LEU A 32 10.33 39.33 30.15
C LEU A 32 9.40 38.52 31.07
N LYS A 33 8.54 39.19 31.85
CA LYS A 33 7.54 38.52 32.72
C LYS A 33 6.55 37.70 31.91
N ILE A 34 6.03 38.26 30.82
CA ILE A 34 5.06 37.58 29.94
C ILE A 34 5.70 36.38 29.26
N ILE A 35 6.90 36.56 28.70
CA ILE A 35 7.63 35.48 28.03
C ILE A 35 7.94 34.37 29.02
N THR A 36 8.46 34.70 30.21
CA THR A 36 8.76 33.71 31.25
C THR A 36 7.50 32.96 31.68
N PHE A 37 6.38 33.67 31.89
CA PHE A 37 5.10 33.06 32.19
C PHE A 37 4.68 32.06 31.10
N TYR A 38 4.71 32.46 29.82
CA TYR A 38 4.33 31.58 28.72
C TYR A 38 5.29 30.41 28.53
N VAL A 39 6.59 30.60 28.75
CA VAL A 39 7.57 29.52 28.70
C VAL A 39 7.27 28.46 29.75
N ILE A 40 7.03 28.87 31.01
CA ILE A 40 6.69 27.93 32.08
C ILE A 40 5.31 27.30 31.82
N PHE A 41 4.31 28.11 31.47
CA PHE A 41 2.95 27.65 31.21
C PHE A 41 2.89 26.61 30.09
N TYR A 42 3.46 26.90 28.92
CA TYR A 42 3.51 25.95 27.81
C TYR A 42 4.45 24.78 28.08
N GLY A 43 5.50 24.95 28.89
CA GLY A 43 6.33 23.85 29.38
C GLY A 43 5.51 22.86 30.22
N CYS A 44 4.71 23.34 31.17
CA CYS A 44 3.81 22.51 31.96
C CYS A 44 2.73 21.85 31.09
N LEU A 45 2.12 22.60 30.16
CA LEU A 45 1.10 22.07 29.26
C LEU A 45 1.65 20.96 28.36
N ALA A 46 2.85 21.16 27.79
CA ALA A 46 3.56 20.13 27.02
C ALA A 46 3.90 18.91 27.88
N GLY A 47 4.32 19.11 29.14
CA GLY A 47 4.56 18.03 30.10
C GLY A 47 3.31 17.18 30.37
N ILE A 48 2.16 17.81 30.60
CA ILE A 48 0.87 17.11 30.77
C ILE A 48 0.54 16.33 29.51
N PHE A 49 0.68 16.93 28.32
CA PHE A 49 0.41 16.26 27.05
C PHE A 49 1.32 15.05 26.82
N ILE A 50 2.62 15.17 27.12
CA ILE A 50 3.55 14.04 27.04
C ILE A 50 3.12 12.94 28.02
N GLY A 51 2.76 13.29 29.25
CA GLY A 51 2.30 12.33 30.26
C GLY A 51 1.05 11.57 29.83
N THR A 52 0.05 12.25 29.26
CA THR A 52 -1.18 11.59 28.78
C THR A 52 -0.91 10.70 27.56
N ILE A 53 -0.03 11.11 26.64
CA ILE A 53 0.40 10.26 25.52
C ILE A 53 1.17 9.03 26.01
N GLN A 54 2.05 9.16 27.01
CA GLN A 54 2.77 8.01 27.58
C GLN A 54 1.81 7.02 28.24
N ALA A 55 0.84 7.50 29.03
CA ALA A 55 -0.19 6.63 29.60
C ALA A 55 -0.98 5.89 28.51
N LEU A 56 -1.33 6.56 27.41
CA LEU A 56 -1.98 5.93 26.26
C LEU A 56 -1.08 4.85 25.63
N LEU A 57 0.20 5.15 25.38
CA LEU A 57 1.14 4.19 24.77
C LEU A 57 1.32 2.92 25.61
N LEU A 58 1.26 3.00 26.94
CA LEU A 58 1.32 1.84 27.82
C LEU A 58 0.08 0.93 27.74
N THR A 59 -1.05 1.43 27.22
CA THR A 59 -2.26 0.62 27.00
C THR A 59 -2.28 -0.11 25.67
N ILE A 60 -1.32 0.15 24.78
CA ILE A 60 -1.26 -0.41 23.43
C ILE A 60 -0.19 -1.51 23.37
N SER A 61 -0.55 -2.66 22.80
CA SER A 61 0.40 -3.74 22.52
C SER A 61 1.30 -3.38 21.33
N ASN A 62 2.59 -3.69 21.43
CA ASN A 62 3.54 -3.51 20.32
C ASN A 62 3.38 -4.57 19.21
N HIS A 63 2.68 -5.67 19.48
CA HIS A 63 2.60 -6.82 18.58
C HIS A 63 1.33 -6.84 17.71
N LYS A 64 0.23 -6.28 18.21
CA LYS A 64 -1.05 -6.24 17.50
C LYS A 64 -1.75 -4.90 17.71
N PRO A 65 -2.37 -4.32 16.67
CA PRO A 65 -3.20 -3.14 16.85
C PRO A 65 -4.47 -3.51 17.63
N THR A 66 -4.92 -2.60 18.51
CA THR A 66 -6.12 -2.80 19.35
C THR A 66 -7.40 -2.92 18.51
N TYR A 67 -7.50 -2.16 17.42
CA TYR A 67 -8.65 -2.14 16.52
C TYR A 67 -8.22 -2.40 15.08
N GLN A 68 -8.96 -3.26 14.37
CA GLN A 68 -8.70 -3.64 12.97
C GLN A 68 -9.95 -3.56 12.08
N ASP A 69 -11.08 -3.08 12.61
CA ASP A 69 -12.36 -2.90 11.92
C ASP A 69 -12.26 -1.96 10.71
N ARG A 70 -11.32 -1.02 10.72
CA ARG A 70 -11.08 -0.06 9.63
C ARG A 70 -10.21 -0.57 8.49
N VAL A 71 -9.59 -1.74 8.66
CA VAL A 71 -8.67 -2.32 7.66
C VAL A 71 -9.15 -3.66 7.11
N ALA A 72 -10.11 -4.31 7.76
CA ALA A 72 -10.84 -5.44 7.23
C ALA A 72 -12.09 -4.94 6.50
N PRO A 73 -12.37 -5.38 5.28
CA PRO A 73 -11.69 -6.41 4.47
C PRO A 73 -10.42 -5.91 3.74
N PRO A 74 -9.51 -6.83 3.33
CA PRO A 74 -8.27 -6.44 2.67
C PRO A 74 -8.50 -5.79 1.31
N GLY A 75 -7.72 -4.74 1.06
CA GLY A 75 -7.61 -4.15 -0.27
C GLY A 75 -6.73 -4.95 -1.22
N LEU A 76 -6.99 -4.83 -2.52
CA LEU A 76 -6.16 -5.34 -3.60
C LEU A 76 -5.37 -4.19 -4.21
N SER A 77 -4.06 -4.37 -4.38
CA SER A 77 -3.18 -3.34 -4.93
C SER A 77 -2.31 -3.90 -6.04
N HIS A 78 -2.00 -3.08 -7.04
CA HIS A 78 -1.12 -3.45 -8.14
C HIS A 78 0.14 -2.55 -8.16
N ASN A 79 1.17 -3.05 -8.82
CA ASN A 79 2.32 -2.29 -9.29
C ASN A 79 2.46 -2.53 -10.80
N PRO A 80 2.82 -1.52 -11.60
CA PRO A 80 3.26 -0.20 -11.18
C PRO A 80 2.12 0.68 -10.65
N ARG A 81 2.41 1.59 -9.71
CA ARG A 81 1.41 2.56 -9.25
C ARG A 81 1.35 3.75 -10.20
N SER A 82 0.16 4.07 -10.72
CA SER A 82 -0.10 5.33 -11.41
C SER A 82 -1.08 6.19 -10.61
N GLU A 83 -0.99 7.53 -10.75
CA GLU A 83 -1.74 8.49 -9.92
C GLU A 83 -3.27 8.32 -10.00
N LYS A 84 -3.77 7.82 -11.13
CA LYS A 84 -5.21 7.63 -11.38
C LYS A 84 -5.58 6.19 -11.76
N ALA A 85 -4.69 5.23 -11.52
CA ALA A 85 -4.82 3.87 -12.06
C ALA A 85 -5.01 3.87 -13.61
N GLU A 86 -4.41 4.87 -14.26
CA GLU A 86 -4.41 5.09 -15.70
C GLU A 86 -3.03 4.74 -16.24
N PHE A 87 -2.97 3.86 -17.24
CA PHE A 87 -1.76 3.42 -17.92
C PHE A 87 -1.86 3.85 -19.38
N THR A 88 -1.12 4.88 -19.74
CA THR A 88 -1.01 5.33 -21.13
C THR A 88 0.44 5.22 -21.56
N PHE A 89 0.72 4.44 -22.59
CA PHE A 89 2.07 4.30 -23.16
C PHE A 89 2.00 4.00 -24.66
N SER A 90 3.12 4.22 -25.35
CA SER A 90 3.32 3.80 -26.75
C SER A 90 4.41 2.75 -26.78
N MET A 91 4.22 1.71 -27.61
CA MET A 91 5.24 0.67 -27.82
C MET A 91 6.52 1.25 -28.46
N SER A 92 6.37 2.30 -29.26
CA SER A 92 7.47 2.93 -30.01
C SER A 92 8.33 3.86 -29.16
N ASP A 93 7.81 4.37 -28.05
CA ASP A 93 8.50 5.32 -27.18
C ASP A 93 8.84 4.68 -25.82
N GLU A 94 10.10 4.31 -25.64
CA GLU A 94 10.63 3.73 -24.40
C GLU A 94 10.41 4.64 -23.18
N ASN A 95 10.50 5.96 -23.36
CA ASN A 95 10.31 6.90 -22.26
C ASN A 95 8.87 6.90 -21.73
N SER A 96 7.91 6.49 -22.55
CA SER A 96 6.49 6.45 -22.18
C SER A 96 6.17 5.38 -21.13
N TYR A 97 6.90 4.25 -21.13
CA TYR A 97 6.69 3.15 -20.19
C TYR A 97 7.83 2.92 -19.21
N LYS A 98 8.97 3.60 -19.37
CA LYS A 98 10.13 3.49 -18.47
C LYS A 98 9.78 3.68 -16.99
N ALA A 99 8.94 4.66 -16.65
CA ALA A 99 8.52 4.89 -15.27
C ALA A 99 7.75 3.69 -14.68
N TYR A 100 6.97 2.98 -15.51
CA TYR A 100 6.27 1.77 -15.10
C TYR A 100 7.25 0.62 -14.85
N VAL A 101 8.19 0.43 -15.78
CA VAL A 101 9.24 -0.59 -15.68
C VAL A 101 10.12 -0.38 -14.44
N ASP A 102 10.62 0.83 -14.23
CA ASP A 102 11.47 1.17 -13.08
C ASP A 102 10.74 0.93 -11.75
N ASN A 103 9.44 1.21 -11.70
CA ASN A 103 8.62 0.97 -10.51
C ASN A 103 8.44 -0.53 -10.22
N ILE A 104 8.23 -1.36 -11.24
CA ILE A 104 8.15 -2.82 -11.09
C ILE A 104 9.51 -3.38 -10.66
N ASP A 105 10.61 -2.95 -11.28
CA ASP A 105 11.95 -3.42 -10.95
C ASP A 105 12.30 -3.11 -9.49
N THR A 106 12.11 -1.84 -9.08
CA THR A 106 12.31 -1.41 -7.69
C THR A 106 11.43 -2.19 -6.72
N PHE A 107 10.19 -2.50 -7.10
CA PHE A 107 9.26 -3.27 -6.27
C PHE A 107 9.70 -4.74 -6.10
N LEU A 108 10.33 -5.33 -7.12
CA LEU A 108 10.75 -6.74 -7.13
C LEU A 108 12.14 -6.97 -6.52
N VAL A 109 12.95 -5.93 -6.27
CA VAL A 109 14.25 -6.03 -5.58
C VAL A 109 14.23 -6.92 -4.32
N PRO A 110 13.31 -6.76 -3.34
CA PRO A 110 13.28 -7.63 -2.15
C PRO A 110 12.89 -9.08 -2.43
N TYR A 111 12.36 -9.39 -3.61
CA TYR A 111 11.94 -10.74 -4.05
C TYR A 111 13.02 -11.46 -4.86
N SER A 112 14.23 -10.91 -4.98
CA SER A 112 15.36 -11.65 -5.57
C SER A 112 15.84 -12.75 -4.61
N SER A 113 16.38 -13.83 -5.18
CA SER A 113 16.91 -14.96 -4.41
C SER A 113 18.01 -14.51 -3.44
N GLU A 114 18.90 -13.63 -3.92
CA GLU A 114 20.03 -13.07 -3.17
C GLU A 114 19.62 -12.36 -1.86
N LYS A 115 18.44 -11.72 -1.84
CA LYS A 115 17.92 -11.04 -0.64
C LYS A 115 17.28 -12.00 0.36
N GLN A 116 17.07 -13.26 -0.04
CA GLN A 116 16.33 -14.29 0.69
C GLN A 116 17.20 -15.47 1.16
N ASP A 117 18.52 -15.40 0.98
CA ASP A 117 19.43 -16.52 1.25
C ASP A 117 19.57 -16.89 2.73
N ASN A 118 19.34 -15.95 3.66
CA ASN A 118 19.57 -16.18 5.08
C ASN A 118 18.57 -17.19 5.69
N PRO A 119 19.01 -18.40 6.11
CA PRO A 119 18.12 -19.46 6.60
C PRO A 119 17.57 -19.24 8.02
N GLN A 120 18.11 -18.25 8.75
CA GLN A 120 17.58 -17.84 10.05
C GLN A 120 16.37 -16.91 9.90
N LYS A 121 16.30 -16.16 8.80
CA LYS A 121 15.22 -15.18 8.53
C LYS A 121 14.14 -15.74 7.60
N PHE A 122 14.53 -16.62 6.70
CA PHE A 122 13.65 -17.18 5.68
C PHE A 122 13.52 -18.69 5.81
N GLU A 123 12.38 -19.21 5.40
CA GLU A 123 12.11 -20.63 5.25
C GLU A 123 11.46 -20.93 3.91
N ASP A 124 11.61 -22.17 3.45
CA ASP A 124 10.94 -22.66 2.25
C ASP A 124 9.56 -23.20 2.61
N CYS A 125 8.51 -22.57 2.07
CA CYS A 125 7.12 -22.97 2.30
C CYS A 125 6.60 -23.95 1.23
N GLY A 126 7.43 -24.29 0.24
CA GLY A 126 7.10 -25.18 -0.88
C GLY A 126 6.49 -24.45 -2.07
N ALA A 127 6.62 -25.08 -3.25
CA ALA A 127 6.21 -24.49 -4.53
C ALA A 127 4.71 -24.62 -4.86
N VAL A 128 3.97 -25.44 -4.12
CA VAL A 128 2.54 -25.70 -4.33
C VAL A 128 1.73 -25.07 -3.19
N PRO A 129 0.58 -24.43 -3.46
CA PRO A 129 -0.26 -23.84 -2.42
C PRO A 129 -0.69 -24.84 -1.33
N LYS A 130 -0.27 -24.57 -0.10
CA LYS A 130 -0.67 -25.29 1.12
C LYS A 130 -1.56 -24.44 2.01
N SER A 131 -2.12 -25.07 3.04
CA SER A 131 -2.83 -24.39 4.11
C SER A 131 -1.91 -23.43 4.89
N TYR A 132 -2.49 -22.66 5.81
CA TYR A 132 -1.82 -21.63 6.59
C TYR A 132 -0.59 -22.15 7.33
N THR A 133 0.46 -21.31 7.42
CA THR A 133 1.65 -21.62 8.21
C THR A 133 1.59 -20.87 9.53
N GLU A 134 1.13 -21.57 10.57
CA GLU A 134 1.03 -21.01 11.92
C GLU A 134 2.40 -20.92 12.60
N ARG A 135 2.69 -19.77 13.20
CA ARG A 135 3.97 -19.44 13.86
C ARG A 135 3.80 -19.04 15.31
N GLY A 136 2.72 -19.51 15.94
CA GLY A 136 2.36 -19.22 17.34
C GLY A 136 1.64 -17.89 17.54
N ASP A 137 1.45 -17.52 18.81
CA ASP A 137 0.61 -16.38 19.22
C ASP A 137 1.32 -15.03 19.17
N LEU A 138 0.62 -13.95 18.82
CA LEU A 138 1.20 -12.61 18.65
C LEU A 138 1.86 -12.03 19.92
N GLU A 139 1.39 -12.40 21.09
CA GLU A 139 1.79 -11.80 22.37
C GLU A 139 2.80 -12.61 23.16
N HIS A 140 3.36 -13.67 22.57
CA HIS A 140 4.46 -14.39 23.19
C HIS A 140 5.81 -13.79 22.77
N ASP A 141 6.76 -13.76 23.72
CA ASP A 141 8.17 -13.38 23.56
C ASP A 141 8.99 -14.31 22.64
N VAL A 142 8.32 -15.13 21.82
CA VAL A 142 9.00 -15.88 20.78
C VAL A 142 9.58 -14.83 19.82
N GLY A 143 10.90 -14.84 19.69
CA GLY A 143 11.66 -13.88 18.90
C GLY A 143 11.24 -13.81 17.43
N VAL A 144 12.06 -13.13 16.62
CA VAL A 144 11.76 -12.89 15.20
C VAL A 144 11.40 -14.20 14.48
N ARG A 145 10.23 -14.22 13.84
CA ARG A 145 9.69 -15.36 13.12
C ARG A 145 10.20 -15.37 11.69
N LYS A 146 10.39 -16.58 11.17
CA LYS A 146 10.78 -16.77 9.78
C LYS A 146 9.68 -16.30 8.83
N ALA A 147 10.11 -15.82 7.67
CA ALA A 147 9.25 -15.47 6.54
C ALA A 147 9.34 -16.56 5.46
N CYS A 148 8.21 -16.87 4.83
CA CYS A 148 8.22 -17.72 3.64
C CYS A 148 8.98 -17.01 2.51
N ARG A 149 9.87 -17.74 1.83
CA ARG A 149 10.48 -17.26 0.60
C ARG A 149 9.44 -17.08 -0.50
N PHE A 150 9.59 -16.04 -1.30
CA PHE A 150 8.86 -15.83 -2.54
C PHE A 150 9.83 -15.31 -3.58
N ASP A 151 10.22 -16.18 -4.51
CA ASP A 151 11.17 -15.83 -5.54
C ASP A 151 10.46 -15.16 -6.73
N ARG A 152 11.00 -14.06 -7.26
CA ARG A 152 10.42 -13.38 -8.42
C ARG A 152 10.34 -14.27 -9.66
N SER A 153 11.17 -15.32 -9.78
CA SER A 153 11.11 -16.30 -10.88
C SER A 153 9.76 -17.02 -11.01
N ILE A 154 9.01 -17.11 -9.90
CA ILE A 154 7.64 -17.67 -9.87
C ILE A 154 6.69 -16.87 -10.78
N LEU A 155 6.98 -15.58 -11.01
CA LEU A 155 6.21 -14.68 -11.86
C LEU A 155 6.49 -14.89 -13.36
N LYS A 156 7.31 -15.89 -13.74
CA LYS A 156 7.65 -16.28 -15.12
C LYS A 156 8.07 -15.08 -15.97
N ASP A 157 7.39 -14.84 -17.09
CA ASP A 157 7.66 -13.75 -18.04
C ASP A 157 7.67 -12.37 -17.38
N CYS A 158 6.91 -12.18 -16.31
CA CYS A 158 6.81 -10.89 -15.61
C CYS A 158 7.82 -10.75 -14.45
N SER A 159 8.83 -11.62 -14.38
CA SER A 159 9.84 -11.63 -13.31
C SER A 159 10.97 -10.61 -13.50
N GLY A 160 11.11 -10.01 -14.68
CA GLY A 160 12.24 -9.15 -15.03
C GLY A 160 13.50 -9.90 -15.46
N SER A 161 13.47 -11.25 -15.48
CA SER A 161 14.65 -12.07 -15.78
C SER A 161 14.78 -12.40 -17.27
N SER A 162 13.68 -12.77 -17.92
CA SER A 162 13.61 -13.01 -19.36
C SER A 162 13.39 -11.72 -20.14
N ASP A 163 12.55 -10.83 -19.60
CA ASP A 163 12.15 -9.59 -20.22
C ASP A 163 12.25 -8.46 -19.18
N LYS A 164 13.05 -7.43 -19.48
CA LYS A 164 13.26 -6.28 -18.61
C LYS A 164 12.19 -5.20 -18.78
N THR A 165 11.46 -5.21 -19.88
CA THR A 165 10.39 -4.23 -20.15
C THR A 165 9.05 -4.72 -19.63
N TYR A 166 8.96 -5.94 -19.09
CA TYR A 166 7.73 -6.53 -18.55
C TYR A 166 6.56 -6.52 -19.56
N GLY A 167 6.88 -6.71 -20.84
CA GLY A 167 5.94 -6.76 -21.96
C GLY A 167 5.40 -5.40 -22.43
N PHE A 168 5.89 -4.28 -21.88
CA PHE A 168 5.43 -2.95 -22.30
C PHE A 168 5.87 -2.57 -23.72
N ASP A 169 7.04 -3.03 -24.16
CA ASP A 169 7.58 -2.79 -25.51
C ASP A 169 6.76 -3.48 -26.61
N VAL A 170 6.25 -4.68 -26.34
CA VAL A 170 5.43 -5.47 -27.28
C VAL A 170 3.93 -5.20 -27.15
N GLY A 171 3.51 -4.31 -26.24
CA GLY A 171 2.10 -3.99 -25.99
C GLY A 171 1.33 -5.09 -25.24
N LYS A 172 2.05 -5.92 -24.47
CA LYS A 172 1.49 -6.97 -23.61
C LYS A 172 1.92 -6.76 -22.15
N PRO A 173 1.50 -5.66 -21.52
CA PRO A 173 2.05 -5.23 -20.24
C PRO A 173 1.71 -6.22 -19.12
N CYS A 174 2.65 -6.36 -18.18
CA CYS A 174 2.45 -7.08 -16.93
C CYS A 174 2.10 -6.13 -15.78
N LEU A 175 1.13 -6.52 -14.95
CA LEU A 175 0.87 -5.89 -13.65
C LEU A 175 1.14 -6.87 -12.52
N ILE A 176 1.84 -6.43 -11.48
CA ILE A 176 2.14 -7.24 -10.30
C ILE A 176 1.17 -6.88 -9.18
N VAL A 177 0.30 -7.81 -8.84
CA VAL A 177 -0.78 -7.63 -7.88
C VAL A 177 -0.44 -8.29 -6.54
N LYS A 178 -0.90 -7.65 -5.47
CA LYS A 178 -0.65 -8.03 -4.10
C LYS A 178 -1.87 -7.73 -3.21
N LEU A 179 -2.12 -8.58 -2.22
CA LEU A 179 -3.15 -8.33 -1.21
C LEU A 179 -2.60 -7.48 -0.06
N ASN A 180 -3.39 -6.56 0.49
CA ASN A 180 -2.95 -5.74 1.63
C ASN A 180 -2.66 -6.60 2.87
N ARG A 181 -1.56 -6.28 3.57
CA ARG A 181 -1.15 -7.00 4.78
C ARG A 181 -2.01 -6.56 5.96
N ILE A 182 -2.68 -7.51 6.59
CA ILE A 182 -3.42 -7.30 7.83
C ILE A 182 -2.85 -8.28 8.87
N VAL A 183 -2.52 -7.77 10.05
CA VAL A 183 -1.95 -8.59 11.13
C VAL A 183 -2.99 -9.63 11.57
N ASN A 184 -2.59 -10.89 11.63
CA ASN A 184 -3.42 -12.05 12.00
C ASN A 184 -4.57 -12.39 11.03
N PHE A 185 -4.58 -11.81 9.82
CA PHE A 185 -5.62 -12.11 8.84
C PHE A 185 -5.37 -13.46 8.14
N ARG A 186 -6.43 -14.26 8.03
CA ARG A 186 -6.45 -15.56 7.35
C ARG A 186 -7.46 -15.50 6.20
N PRO A 187 -7.01 -15.31 4.95
CA PRO A 187 -7.90 -15.29 3.80
C PRO A 187 -8.57 -16.65 3.62
N ARG A 188 -9.90 -16.70 3.52
CA ARG A 188 -10.66 -17.94 3.35
C ARG A 188 -11.00 -18.13 1.89
N ALA A 189 -10.51 -19.22 1.33
CA ALA A 189 -10.78 -19.57 -0.05
C ALA A 189 -12.29 -19.87 -0.25
N PRO A 190 -12.86 -19.59 -1.43
CA PRO A 190 -14.29 -19.81 -1.67
C PRO A 190 -14.70 -21.28 -1.44
N ALA A 191 -15.78 -21.51 -0.67
CA ALA A 191 -16.31 -22.85 -0.40
C ALA A 191 -16.96 -23.51 -1.62
N SER A 192 -17.52 -22.73 -2.55
CA SER A 192 -18.20 -23.26 -3.72
C SER A 192 -17.73 -22.60 -5.01
N ASN A 193 -17.69 -23.42 -6.04
CA ASN A 193 -17.41 -22.99 -7.40
C ASN A 193 -18.48 -22.01 -7.93
N SER A 194 -19.70 -21.99 -7.39
CA SER A 194 -20.79 -21.12 -7.87
C SER A 194 -20.52 -19.62 -7.69
N SER A 195 -19.65 -19.22 -6.76
CA SER A 195 -19.25 -17.82 -6.56
C SER A 195 -18.07 -17.39 -7.44
N LEU A 196 -17.51 -18.31 -8.23
CA LEU A 196 -16.38 -18.05 -9.11
C LEU A 196 -16.83 -17.83 -10.56
N PRO A 197 -16.13 -16.99 -11.32
CA PRO A 197 -16.32 -16.92 -12.77
C PRO A 197 -15.93 -18.24 -13.43
N ALA A 198 -16.73 -18.69 -14.42
CA ALA A 198 -16.53 -19.94 -15.18
C ALA A 198 -15.07 -20.19 -15.62
N ALA A 199 -14.36 -19.12 -15.98
CA ALA A 199 -12.95 -19.13 -16.40
C ALA A 199 -11.97 -19.69 -15.35
N ILE A 200 -12.32 -19.66 -14.05
CA ILE A 200 -11.40 -20.00 -12.96
C ILE A 200 -11.69 -21.39 -12.37
N HIS A 201 -12.85 -21.98 -12.65
CA HIS A 201 -13.25 -23.26 -12.06
C HIS A 201 -12.22 -24.37 -12.30
N THR A 202 -11.62 -24.39 -13.49
CA THR A 202 -10.67 -25.43 -13.90
C THR A 202 -9.28 -25.24 -13.29
N SER A 203 -8.92 -24.01 -12.90
CA SER A 203 -7.59 -23.66 -12.38
C SER A 203 -7.53 -23.49 -10.85
N TYR A 204 -8.68 -23.51 -10.18
CA TYR A 204 -8.78 -23.30 -8.74
C TYR A 204 -8.25 -24.51 -7.94
N GLN A 205 -7.35 -24.22 -7.00
CA GLN A 205 -6.81 -25.18 -6.04
C GLN A 205 -7.27 -24.80 -4.63
N GLY A 206 -7.63 -25.78 -3.80
CA GLY A 206 -8.30 -25.57 -2.50
C GLY A 206 -7.52 -24.87 -1.37
N ASN A 207 -6.38 -24.23 -1.67
CA ASN A 207 -5.57 -23.46 -0.71
C ASN A 207 -5.05 -22.14 -1.32
N LEU A 208 -5.87 -21.51 -2.15
CA LEU A 208 -5.52 -20.32 -2.91
C LEU A 208 -6.68 -19.32 -2.85
N ILE A 209 -6.40 -18.02 -2.76
CA ILE A 209 -7.39 -16.97 -3.03
C ILE A 209 -7.33 -16.59 -4.51
N PRO A 210 -8.30 -17.01 -5.34
CA PRO A 210 -8.25 -16.76 -6.78
C PRO A 210 -8.45 -15.27 -7.10
N ILE A 211 -7.82 -14.85 -8.19
CA ILE A 211 -7.97 -13.53 -8.78
C ILE A 211 -8.50 -13.65 -10.22
N HIS A 212 -9.39 -12.75 -10.60
CA HIS A 212 -9.89 -12.62 -11.97
C HIS A 212 -9.83 -11.18 -12.43
N CYS A 213 -9.58 -10.97 -13.71
CA CYS A 213 -9.67 -9.67 -14.36
C CYS A 213 -10.57 -9.79 -15.57
N SER A 214 -11.50 -8.85 -15.70
CA SER A 214 -12.43 -8.77 -16.82
C SER A 214 -12.57 -7.33 -17.28
N ALA A 215 -13.13 -7.14 -18.48
CA ALA A 215 -13.57 -5.81 -18.88
C ALA A 215 -14.62 -5.32 -17.87
N LYS A 216 -14.58 -4.02 -17.55
CA LYS A 216 -15.52 -3.41 -16.59
C LYS A 216 -16.94 -3.29 -17.18
N ARG A 217 -17.04 -3.19 -18.50
CA ARG A 217 -18.30 -3.17 -19.24
C ARG A 217 -18.35 -4.41 -20.12
N ASP A 218 -19.48 -5.11 -20.07
CA ASP A 218 -19.67 -6.34 -20.83
C ASP A 218 -19.64 -6.09 -22.35
N GLU A 219 -20.09 -4.92 -22.80
CA GLU A 219 -20.00 -4.48 -24.21
C GLU A 219 -18.56 -4.33 -24.72
N GLU A 220 -17.59 -4.19 -23.82
CA GLU A 220 -16.16 -4.06 -24.13
C GLU A 220 -15.41 -5.39 -23.90
N ALA A 221 -16.09 -6.48 -23.54
CA ALA A 221 -15.47 -7.76 -23.24
C ALA A 221 -14.65 -8.30 -24.43
N ASP A 222 -15.15 -8.17 -25.66
CA ASP A 222 -14.47 -8.64 -26.87
C ASP A 222 -13.17 -7.87 -27.19
N LYS A 223 -12.98 -6.70 -26.58
CA LYS A 223 -11.78 -5.86 -26.77
C LYS A 223 -10.63 -6.24 -25.84
N LEU A 224 -10.91 -7.04 -24.81
CA LEU A 224 -9.95 -7.62 -23.90
C LEU A 224 -9.74 -9.09 -24.27
N GLY A 225 -8.56 -9.42 -24.77
CA GLY A 225 -8.21 -10.80 -25.07
C GLY A 225 -7.84 -11.61 -23.81
N PRO A 226 -7.20 -12.77 -23.99
CA PRO A 226 -6.86 -13.64 -22.87
C PRO A 226 -5.91 -12.95 -21.87
N VAL A 227 -6.16 -13.21 -20.59
CA VAL A 227 -5.36 -12.72 -19.47
C VAL A 227 -4.69 -13.90 -18.80
N ASP A 228 -3.36 -13.87 -18.73
CA ASP A 228 -2.58 -14.90 -18.08
C ASP A 228 -2.20 -14.48 -16.66
N TYR A 229 -2.21 -15.44 -15.74
CA TYR A 229 -1.81 -15.25 -14.35
C TYR A 229 -0.54 -16.05 -14.06
N PHE A 230 0.49 -15.38 -13.57
CA PHE A 230 1.73 -16.02 -13.14
C PHE A 230 1.96 -15.83 -11.64
N GLY A 231 2.25 -16.92 -10.96
CA GLY A 231 2.33 -16.99 -9.51
C GLY A 231 2.39 -18.45 -9.07
N MET A 232 2.17 -18.70 -7.78
CA MET A 232 1.89 -20.06 -7.28
C MET A 232 0.43 -20.43 -7.61
N GLY A 233 0.10 -20.50 -8.90
CA GLY A 233 -1.26 -20.58 -9.42
C GLY A 233 -1.88 -19.21 -9.73
N SER A 234 -3.18 -19.20 -10.03
CA SER A 234 -3.94 -17.99 -10.41
C SER A 234 -4.49 -17.23 -9.20
N GLY A 235 -3.65 -16.96 -8.19
CA GLY A 235 -4.11 -16.38 -6.93
C GLY A 235 -3.07 -16.32 -5.81
N PHE A 236 -3.53 -16.02 -4.60
CA PHE A 236 -2.69 -15.86 -3.41
C PHE A 236 -2.68 -17.13 -2.55
N PRO A 237 -1.54 -17.85 -2.42
CA PRO A 237 -1.45 -19.07 -1.62
C PRO A 237 -1.60 -18.82 -0.12
N LEU A 238 -2.38 -19.68 0.56
CA LEU A 238 -2.71 -19.51 1.98
C LEU A 238 -1.51 -19.71 2.92
N GLN A 239 -0.49 -20.48 2.51
CA GLN A 239 0.70 -20.77 3.32
C GLN A 239 1.51 -19.53 3.76
N TYR A 240 1.35 -18.38 3.10
CA TYR A 240 1.99 -17.13 3.49
C TYR A 240 1.24 -16.40 4.61
N TYR A 241 0.03 -16.82 4.93
CA TYR A 241 -0.81 -16.24 5.97
C TYR A 241 -0.80 -17.13 7.22
N PRO A 242 -1.04 -16.55 8.41
CA PRO A 242 -1.26 -15.11 8.68
C PRO A 242 0.04 -14.28 8.75
N TYR A 243 -0.11 -12.96 8.59
CA TYR A 243 0.99 -12.01 8.83
C TYR A 243 1.08 -11.62 10.31
N TYR A 244 2.27 -11.70 10.90
CA TYR A 244 2.46 -11.45 12.35
C TYR A 244 2.94 -10.04 12.70
N GLY A 245 2.94 -9.11 11.74
CA GLY A 245 3.37 -7.73 11.97
C GLY A 245 4.87 -7.51 11.76
N LYS A 246 5.26 -6.24 11.60
CA LYS A 246 6.63 -5.87 11.21
C LYS A 246 7.65 -6.16 12.30
N LEU A 247 7.24 -6.10 13.57
CA LEU A 247 8.09 -6.38 14.72
C LEU A 247 8.49 -7.87 14.77
N LEU A 248 7.52 -8.76 14.58
CA LEU A 248 7.72 -10.22 14.65
C LEU A 248 8.20 -10.82 13.32
N GLN A 249 7.85 -10.23 12.17
CA GLN A 249 8.26 -10.68 10.85
C GLN A 249 8.74 -9.50 9.97
N PRO A 250 9.93 -8.94 10.24
CA PRO A 250 10.45 -7.80 9.49
C PRO A 250 10.74 -8.12 8.03
N GLN A 251 11.09 -9.37 7.73
CA GLN A 251 11.44 -9.86 6.39
C GLN A 251 10.25 -10.50 5.66
N TYR A 252 9.02 -10.30 6.15
CA TYR A 252 7.84 -10.87 5.52
C TYR A 252 7.68 -10.39 4.07
N LEU A 253 7.67 -11.36 3.15
CA LEU A 253 7.33 -11.19 1.75
C LEU A 253 5.92 -11.72 1.52
N GLN A 254 5.03 -10.83 1.08
CA GLN A 254 3.66 -11.20 0.74
C GLN A 254 3.63 -11.91 -0.62
N PRO A 255 2.70 -12.86 -0.83
CA PRO A 255 2.58 -13.52 -2.12
C PRO A 255 2.18 -12.50 -3.20
N LEU A 256 2.74 -12.68 -4.39
CA LEU A 256 2.48 -11.86 -5.56
C LEU A 256 1.82 -12.68 -6.67
N VAL A 257 1.04 -12.02 -7.51
CA VAL A 257 0.52 -12.58 -8.75
C VAL A 257 0.79 -11.57 -9.86
N ALA A 258 1.45 -11.99 -10.93
CA ALA A 258 1.58 -11.20 -12.14
C ALA A 258 0.39 -11.47 -13.07
N ILE A 259 -0.12 -10.42 -13.68
CA ILE A 259 -1.24 -10.42 -14.62
C ILE A 259 -0.70 -9.91 -15.94
N LYS A 260 -0.65 -10.78 -16.94
CA LYS A 260 -0.15 -10.44 -18.28
C LYS A 260 -1.34 -10.37 -19.24
N PHE A 261 -1.52 -9.20 -19.85
CA PHE A 261 -2.56 -9.01 -20.85
C PHE A 261 -2.01 -9.38 -22.22
N GLN A 262 -2.48 -10.48 -22.79
CA GLN A 262 -1.93 -10.98 -24.06
C GLN A 262 -2.40 -10.20 -25.27
N ASN A 263 -3.62 -9.66 -25.22
CA ASN A 263 -4.18 -8.86 -26.30
C ASN A 263 -5.13 -7.81 -25.71
N ILE A 264 -4.84 -6.54 -26.03
CA ILE A 264 -5.66 -5.38 -25.68
C ILE A 264 -5.82 -4.58 -26.97
N THR A 265 -7.04 -4.16 -27.26
CA THR A 265 -7.33 -3.31 -28.42
C THR A 265 -6.53 -2.01 -28.33
N LYS A 266 -5.67 -1.75 -29.33
CA LYS A 266 -4.83 -0.55 -29.40
C LYS A 266 -5.68 0.70 -29.68
N ASP A 267 -5.15 1.86 -29.29
CA ASP A 267 -5.77 3.17 -29.47
C ASP A 267 -7.18 3.29 -28.88
N PHE A 268 -7.51 2.44 -27.90
CA PHE A 268 -8.77 2.42 -27.18
C PHE A 268 -8.51 2.45 -25.66
N GLU A 269 -9.24 3.29 -24.93
CA GLU A 269 -9.18 3.34 -23.45
C GLU A 269 -9.94 2.15 -22.86
N MET A 270 -9.26 1.03 -22.63
CA MET A 270 -9.82 -0.16 -22.01
C MET A 270 -9.95 0.02 -20.50
N ARG A 271 -11.13 -0.29 -19.94
CA ARG A 271 -11.36 -0.32 -18.49
C ARG A 271 -11.41 -1.77 -18.01
N ILE A 272 -10.49 -2.14 -17.13
CA ILE A 272 -10.33 -3.50 -16.64
C ILE A 272 -10.56 -3.47 -15.13
N GLU A 273 -11.37 -4.40 -14.65
CA GLU A 273 -11.64 -4.62 -13.23
C GLU A 273 -11.04 -5.97 -12.83
N CYS A 274 -10.22 -5.96 -11.78
CA CYS A 274 -9.64 -7.17 -11.20
C CYS A 274 -10.17 -7.40 -9.79
N LYS A 275 -10.69 -8.59 -9.50
CA LYS A 275 -11.30 -8.98 -8.22
C LYS A 275 -10.62 -10.21 -7.63
N VAL A 276 -10.49 -10.24 -6.31
CA VAL A 276 -10.12 -11.45 -5.55
C VAL A 276 -11.35 -12.05 -4.91
N PHE A 277 -11.50 -13.37 -4.98
CA PHE A 277 -12.68 -14.06 -4.46
C PHE A 277 -12.31 -14.87 -3.21
N GLY A 278 -13.04 -14.64 -2.12
CA GLY A 278 -12.87 -15.37 -0.86
C GLY A 278 -14.06 -15.14 0.05
N GLU A 279 -14.28 -16.01 1.03
CA GLU A 279 -15.44 -15.91 1.93
C GLU A 279 -15.38 -14.69 2.85
N ASN A 280 -14.18 -14.21 3.17
CA ASN A 280 -13.93 -13.07 4.04
C ASN A 280 -13.27 -11.91 3.30
N ILE A 281 -13.62 -11.76 2.02
CA ILE A 281 -13.22 -10.65 1.18
C ILE A 281 -14.51 -9.96 0.71
N ASP A 282 -14.78 -8.78 1.26
CA ASP A 282 -15.92 -7.97 0.79
C ASP A 282 -15.45 -6.83 -0.10
N TYR A 283 -16.39 -6.35 -0.90
CA TYR A 283 -16.20 -5.24 -1.83
C TYR A 283 -16.97 -4.02 -1.37
N SER A 284 -16.50 -2.85 -1.79
CA SER A 284 -17.17 -1.57 -1.52
C SER A 284 -17.35 -0.79 -2.80
N GLU A 285 -18.50 -0.12 -2.92
CA GLU A 285 -18.75 0.85 -3.99
C GLU A 285 -18.03 2.18 -3.72
N LYS A 286 -17.82 2.51 -2.45
CA LYS A 286 -17.10 3.71 -2.02
C LYS A 286 -15.59 3.51 -2.11
N ASP A 287 -15.11 2.36 -1.65
CA ASP A 287 -13.70 1.98 -1.74
C ASP A 287 -13.47 1.00 -2.88
N ARG A 288 -13.06 1.53 -4.03
CA ARG A 288 -12.74 0.75 -5.24
C ARG A 288 -11.46 -0.08 -5.14
N SER A 289 -10.75 -0.02 -4.02
CA SER A 289 -9.57 -0.84 -3.75
C SER A 289 -9.87 -2.00 -2.80
N GLN A 290 -11.07 -2.07 -2.22
CA GLN A 290 -11.46 -3.12 -1.26
C GLN A 290 -11.84 -4.41 -2.02
N GLY A 291 -11.03 -5.47 -1.90
CA GLY A 291 -11.21 -6.74 -2.62
C GLY A 291 -11.04 -6.68 -4.15
N ARG A 292 -10.90 -5.49 -4.73
CA ARG A 292 -10.78 -5.28 -6.18
C ARG A 292 -9.90 -4.08 -6.51
N PHE A 293 -9.53 -3.93 -7.77
CA PHE A 293 -9.05 -2.66 -8.30
C PHE A 293 -9.53 -2.47 -9.73
N ASP A 294 -9.70 -1.20 -10.12
CA ASP A 294 -9.99 -0.80 -11.49
C ASP A 294 -8.75 -0.16 -12.10
N ILE A 295 -8.46 -0.46 -13.36
CA ILE A 295 -7.46 0.25 -14.17
C ILE A 295 -8.08 0.72 -15.47
N LYS A 296 -7.48 1.77 -16.02
CA LYS A 296 -7.68 2.17 -17.41
C LYS A 296 -6.37 2.01 -18.16
N MET A 297 -6.41 1.40 -19.32
CA MET A 297 -5.22 1.15 -20.13
C MET A 297 -5.45 1.66 -21.55
N LEU A 298 -4.50 2.45 -22.06
CA LEU A 298 -4.46 2.95 -23.41
C LEU A 298 -3.08 2.65 -24.00
N ILE A 299 -3.03 1.69 -24.93
CA ILE A 299 -1.82 1.34 -25.65
C ILE A 299 -1.88 2.07 -26.99
N LYS A 300 -1.04 3.09 -27.16
CA LYS A 300 -0.91 3.84 -28.41
C LYS A 300 -0.09 3.03 -29.41
N SER A 301 -0.58 2.93 -30.64
CA SER A 301 0.18 2.30 -31.72
C SER A 301 1.49 3.03 -32.03
#